data_AF-A0A814LML7-F1
#
_entry.id   AF-A0A814LML7-F1
#
_cell.length_a   1.000
_cell.length_b   1.000
_cell.length_c   1.000
_cell.angle_alpha   90.00
_cell.angle_beta   90.00
_cell.angle_gamma   90.00
#
_symmetry.space_group_name_H-M   'P 1'
#
loop_
_entity.id
_entity.type
_entity.pdbx_description
1 polymer ?
#
loop_
_entity_poly.entity_id
_entity_poly.type
_entity_poly.pdbx_seq_one_letter_code
_entity_poly.pdbx_strand_id
1 'polypeptide(L)'
;MANMNIWDDLLRCPITYELFDDPVLAPDGHTYGRHAIEQWIRSHGTSPITRQPLSIEQLYPNRAVKELVDAFETLLRQKNYQFTLDVDVKKRERRPLFQTIGKTIYSAEWLKDNNNRPEIVILKIDGARAKKEASFYVNLSRHPHIIRTFGFVYDRNNPDQNNSILLLQEYAPEESLYELLQNRRTAPDEKILIQIFLQIIEAMICLASNHVVHNDLACRNVLIFRFDENEPEKNIVKITDFGLSRHSQLYSMTSGAARTTLNIVPVRYAAPEVLLSNTASEVYTEKSDVYSMGVLMWEAYSRGSFPWANIEDDNDVIRAVKNGDLLPKPSNCSQPFWSIITKTWSTSPSNRPTFRELKHLLTEQYYHPGHFLYLS
;
A
#
# COMPACT_ATOMS: atom_id res chain seq x y z
N MET A 1 -7.05 38.16 6.76
CA MET A 1 -6.18 37.20 7.47
C MET A 1 -5.02 37.98 8.06
N ALA A 2 -5.16 38.49 9.29
CA ALA A 2 -4.20 39.38 9.92
C ALA A 2 -2.98 38.58 10.44
N ASN A 3 -1.78 39.04 10.07
CA ASN A 3 -0.43 38.72 10.59
C ASN A 3 -0.24 37.41 11.38
N MET A 4 -0.06 36.28 10.68
CA MET A 4 0.44 35.04 11.27
C MET A 4 1.97 35.04 11.48
N ASN A 5 2.70 35.98 10.86
CA ASN A 5 4.17 36.07 10.96
C ASN A 5 4.68 36.74 12.24
N ILE A 6 3.89 37.60 12.90
CA ILE A 6 4.36 38.31 14.11
C ILE A 6 4.42 37.37 15.34
N TRP A 7 3.55 36.36 15.37
CA TRP A 7 3.47 35.42 16.49
C TRP A 7 4.56 34.34 16.47
N ASP A 8 5.12 34.01 15.30
CA ASP A 8 6.19 33.00 15.18
C ASP A 8 7.51 33.48 15.80
N ASP A 9 7.87 34.76 15.61
CA ASP A 9 9.07 35.35 16.21
C ASP A 9 8.92 35.57 17.73
N LEU A 10 7.70 35.84 18.23
CA LEU A 10 7.44 36.08 19.65
C LEU A 10 7.50 34.82 20.52
N LEU A 11 7.40 33.64 19.91
CA LEU A 11 7.38 32.35 20.60
C LEU A 11 8.72 31.61 20.53
N ARG A 12 9.76 32.27 20.01
CA ARG A 12 11.10 31.70 19.84
C ARG A 12 12.11 32.28 20.80
N CYS A 13 13.02 31.43 21.25
CA CYS A 13 14.13 31.80 22.10
C CYS A 13 15.11 32.71 21.35
N PRO A 14 15.46 33.90 21.87
CA PRO A 14 16.39 34.81 21.20
C PRO A 14 17.83 34.28 21.07
N ILE A 15 18.18 33.22 21.81
CA ILE A 15 19.52 32.61 21.78
C ILE A 15 19.57 31.47 20.76
N THR A 16 18.56 30.59 20.75
CA THR A 16 18.55 29.38 19.90
C THR A 16 17.75 29.57 18.61
N TYR A 17 16.89 30.58 18.55
CA TYR A 17 15.92 30.84 17.48
C TYR A 17 14.87 29.72 17.27
N GLU A 18 14.79 28.78 18.21
CA GLU A 18 13.81 27.70 18.27
C GLU A 18 12.61 28.08 19.15
N LEU A 19 11.47 27.40 19.00
CA LEU A 19 10.31 27.58 19.89
C LEU A 19 10.70 27.29 21.35
N PHE A 20 10.11 28.02 22.30
CA PHE A 20 10.43 27.81 23.72
C PHE A 20 9.93 26.47 24.25
N ASP A 21 10.84 25.56 24.59
CA ASP A 21 10.50 24.33 25.31
C ASP A 21 10.24 24.59 26.81
N ASP A 22 11.18 25.26 27.50
CA ASP A 22 11.06 25.71 28.90
C ASP A 22 11.39 27.20 29.01
N PRO A 23 10.42 28.11 28.74
CA PRO A 23 10.66 29.54 28.77
C PRO A 23 10.79 30.08 30.20
N VAL A 24 11.82 30.90 30.41
CA VAL A 24 12.04 31.67 31.64
C VAL A 24 12.12 33.16 31.33
N LEU A 25 11.56 33.98 32.21
CA LEU A 25 11.61 35.42 32.13
C LEU A 25 12.72 35.92 33.06
N ALA A 26 13.56 36.82 32.54
CA ALA A 26 14.58 37.51 33.31
C ALA A 26 14.04 38.85 33.88
N PRO A 27 14.69 39.43 34.89
CA PRO A 27 14.28 40.73 35.46
C PRO A 27 14.34 41.90 34.45
N ASP A 28 15.11 41.76 33.38
CA ASP A 28 15.22 42.75 32.30
C ASP A 28 14.05 42.68 31.29
N GLY A 29 13.05 41.83 31.56
CA GLY A 29 11.80 41.74 30.78
C GLY A 29 11.86 40.82 29.57
N HIS A 30 12.98 40.12 29.33
CA HIS A 30 13.12 39.23 28.18
C HIS A 30 12.93 37.76 28.54
N THR A 31 12.28 37.01 27.64
CA THR A 31 12.08 35.56 27.79
C THR A 31 13.15 34.79 27.04
N TYR A 32 13.70 33.75 27.68
CA TYR A 32 14.73 32.88 27.13
C TYR A 32 14.38 31.41 27.37
N GLY A 33 14.93 30.48 26.58
CA GLY A 33 14.88 29.06 26.92
C GLY A 33 15.84 28.76 28.08
N ARG A 34 15.36 28.13 29.15
CA ARG A 34 16.09 27.93 30.41
C ARG A 34 17.50 27.40 30.21
N HIS A 35 17.64 26.30 29.47
CA HIS A 35 18.94 25.67 29.27
C HIS A 35 19.93 26.61 28.57
N ALA A 36 19.49 27.32 27.53
CA ALA A 36 20.32 28.22 26.75
C ALA A 36 20.76 29.46 27.56
N ILE A 37 19.86 30.06 28.34
CA ILE A 37 20.21 31.24 29.15
C ILE A 37 21.09 30.88 30.36
N GLU A 38 20.86 29.73 31.00
CA GLU A 38 21.73 29.27 32.09
C GLU A 38 23.16 29.03 31.60
N GLN A 39 23.32 28.42 30.43
CA GLN A 39 24.63 28.21 29.82
C GLN A 39 25.31 29.55 29.45
N TRP A 40 24.54 30.50 28.92
CA TRP A 40 25.04 31.82 28.60
C TRP A 40 25.51 32.57 29.85
N ILE A 41 24.70 32.57 30.92
CA ILE A 41 25.02 33.22 32.21
C ILE A 41 26.29 32.60 32.82
N ARG A 42 26.42 31.26 32.81
CA ARG A 42 27.64 30.60 33.31
C ARG A 42 28.91 31.03 32.57
N SER A 43 28.77 31.40 31.29
CA SER A 43 29.91 31.75 30.43
C SER A 43 30.20 33.26 30.38
N HIS A 44 29.17 34.11 30.53
CA HIS A 44 29.26 35.55 30.31
C HIS A 44 28.75 36.42 31.48
N GLY A 45 28.00 35.85 32.43
CA GLY A 45 27.45 36.54 33.60
C GLY A 45 26.44 37.65 33.30
N THR A 46 25.92 37.73 32.07
CA THR A 46 25.09 38.86 31.61
C THR A 46 23.91 38.40 30.76
N SER A 47 22.90 39.26 30.62
CA SER A 47 21.80 39.08 29.66
C SER A 47 22.32 39.13 28.22
N PRO A 48 21.97 38.17 27.34
CA PRO A 48 22.40 38.17 25.94
C PRO A 48 21.95 39.40 25.15
N ILE A 49 20.82 40.01 25.53
CA ILE A 49 20.21 41.12 24.78
C ILE A 49 20.66 42.46 25.36
N THR A 50 20.48 42.66 26.67
CA THR A 50 20.73 43.96 27.30
C THR A 50 22.17 44.11 27.80
N ARG A 51 22.93 43.01 27.86
CA ARG A 51 24.30 42.90 28.39
C ARG A 51 24.45 43.33 29.85
N GLN A 52 23.34 43.46 30.58
CA GLN A 52 23.35 43.75 32.02
C GLN A 52 23.69 42.48 32.82
N PRO A 53 24.29 42.60 34.03
CA PRO A 53 24.57 41.46 34.89
C PRO A 53 23.31 40.64 35.18
N LEU A 54 23.40 39.31 35.05
CA LEU A 54 22.28 38.40 35.24
C LEU A 54 22.77 37.10 35.89
N SER A 55 22.06 36.63 36.91
CA SER A 55 22.33 35.36 37.59
C SER A 55 21.19 34.35 37.41
N ILE A 56 21.46 33.05 37.59
CA ILE A 56 20.49 31.98 37.32
C ILE A 56 19.31 32.05 38.30
N GLU A 57 19.57 32.44 39.55
CA GLU A 57 18.59 32.54 40.62
C GLU A 57 17.52 33.60 40.36
N GLN A 58 17.80 34.53 39.45
CA GLN A 58 16.89 35.61 39.06
C GLN A 58 15.92 35.20 37.94
N LEU A 59 16.06 34.00 37.37
CA LEU A 59 15.20 33.51 36.30
C LEU A 59 13.94 32.86 36.87
N TYR A 60 12.78 33.28 36.40
CA TYR A 60 11.49 32.73 36.83
C TYR A 60 10.76 32.07 35.64
N PRO A 61 10.07 30.93 35.85
CA PRO A 61 9.32 30.27 34.77
C PRO A 61 8.28 31.21 34.15
N ASN A 62 8.31 31.35 32.83
CA ASN A 62 7.31 32.12 32.10
C ASN A 62 6.17 31.21 31.63
N ARG A 63 5.27 30.89 32.56
CA ARG A 63 4.16 29.95 32.29
C ARG A 63 3.21 30.45 31.20
N ALA A 64 3.01 31.76 31.07
CA ALA A 64 2.16 32.33 30.04
C ALA A 64 2.73 32.08 28.63
N VAL A 65 4.04 32.28 28.45
CA VAL A 65 4.70 31.93 27.17
C VAL A 65 4.70 30.43 26.96
N LYS A 66 4.89 29.61 28.01
CA LYS A 66 4.79 28.14 27.90
C LYS A 66 3.40 27.71 27.43
N GLU A 67 2.33 28.24 28.00
CA GLU A 67 0.96 27.95 27.58
C GLU A 67 0.67 28.41 26.15
N LEU A 68 1.22 29.55 25.73
CA LEU A 68 1.11 30.02 24.35
C LEU A 68 1.91 29.16 23.37
N VAL A 69 3.11 28.70 23.75
CA VAL A 69 3.89 27.75 22.93
C VAL A 69 3.18 26.41 22.90
N ASP A 70 2.66 25.90 24.00
CA ASP A 70 1.94 24.62 24.03
C ASP A 70 0.63 24.71 23.24
N ALA A 71 -0.07 25.85 23.28
CA ALA A 71 -1.25 26.11 22.45
C ALA A 71 -0.87 26.28 20.96
N PHE A 72 0.24 26.95 20.67
CA PHE A 72 0.78 27.11 19.32
C PHE A 72 1.27 25.78 18.76
N GLU A 73 1.99 24.98 19.53
CA GLU A 73 2.36 23.61 19.22
C GLU A 73 1.13 22.72 19.07
N THR A 74 0.11 22.89 19.90
CA THR A 74 -1.15 22.16 19.76
C THR A 74 -1.85 22.56 18.47
N LEU A 75 -1.85 23.84 18.10
CA LEU A 75 -2.38 24.34 16.82
C LEU A 75 -1.52 23.88 15.63
N LEU A 76 -0.18 23.84 15.77
CA LEU A 76 0.73 23.28 14.78
C LEU A 76 0.50 21.78 14.63
N ARG A 77 0.36 21.01 15.71
CA ARG A 77 0.03 19.57 15.73
C ARG A 77 -1.38 19.31 15.19
N GLN A 78 -2.32 20.23 15.37
CA GLN A 78 -3.65 20.18 14.76
C GLN A 78 -3.64 20.54 13.27
N LYS A 79 -2.65 21.31 12.80
CA LYS A 79 -2.45 21.68 11.39
C LYS A 79 -1.43 20.81 10.63
N ASN A 80 -0.57 20.04 11.31
CA ASN A 80 0.58 19.35 10.71
C ASN A 80 0.60 17.84 10.93
N TYR A 81 -0.10 17.12 10.05
CA TYR A 81 0.45 15.85 9.56
C TYR A 81 0.78 16.02 8.08
N GLN A 82 1.56 17.06 7.74
CA GLN A 82 1.91 17.37 6.35
C GLN A 82 2.92 16.36 5.80
N PHE A 83 2.40 15.49 4.96
CA PHE A 83 3.11 14.56 4.10
C PHE A 83 3.16 15.23 2.70
N THR A 84 4.34 15.46 2.13
CA THR A 84 4.40 16.10 0.80
C THR A 84 4.48 15.10 -0.33
N LEU A 85 3.56 15.26 -1.28
CA LEU A 85 3.72 14.85 -2.68
C LEU A 85 3.24 16.02 -3.56
N ASP A 86 4.13 16.95 -3.92
CA ASP A 86 3.86 18.23 -4.63
C ASP A 86 2.78 19.17 -4.02
N VAL A 87 1.92 18.65 -3.14
CA VAL A 87 0.88 19.29 -2.31
C VAL A 87 0.88 18.58 -0.96
N ASP A 88 0.66 19.32 0.13
CA ASP A 88 0.59 18.71 1.46
C ASP A 88 -0.66 17.81 1.56
N VAL A 89 -0.49 16.58 2.07
CA VAL A 89 -1.58 15.68 2.50
C VAL A 89 -1.45 15.42 3.99
N LYS A 90 -2.53 15.01 4.66
CA LYS A 90 -2.47 14.60 6.07
C LYS A 90 -3.19 13.30 6.34
N LYS A 91 -2.74 12.58 7.38
CA LYS A 91 -3.52 11.44 7.91
C LYS A 91 -4.85 11.95 8.43
N ARG A 92 -5.94 11.29 8.05
CA ARG A 92 -7.27 11.55 8.62
C ARG A 92 -7.35 11.02 10.05
N GLU A 93 -6.82 9.83 10.28
CA GLU A 93 -6.79 9.18 11.58
C GLU A 93 -5.37 8.75 12.00
N ARG A 94 -5.16 8.63 13.31
CA ARG A 94 -3.89 8.11 13.88
C ARG A 94 -3.76 6.61 13.69
N ARG A 95 -4.86 5.87 13.77
CA ARG A 95 -4.86 4.41 13.64
C ARG A 95 -4.76 4.01 12.16
N PRO A 96 -4.05 2.93 11.85
CA PRO A 96 -4.03 2.41 10.50
C PRO A 96 -5.39 1.80 10.14
N LEU A 97 -5.77 1.91 8.85
CA LEU A 97 -6.90 1.17 8.28
C LEU A 97 -6.58 -0.32 8.21
N PHE A 98 -5.32 -0.64 7.91
CA PHE A 98 -4.85 -2.01 7.74
C PHE A 98 -3.38 -2.12 8.11
N GLN A 99 -2.98 -3.24 8.72
CA GLN A 99 -1.60 -3.48 9.11
C GLN A 99 -1.24 -4.96 8.98
N THR A 100 -0.15 -5.24 8.29
CA THR A 100 0.46 -6.57 8.19
C THR A 100 1.95 -6.47 8.49
N ILE A 101 2.65 -7.60 8.44
CA ILE A 101 4.09 -7.61 8.68
C ILE A 101 4.79 -6.89 7.50
N GLY A 102 5.33 -5.69 7.78
CA GLY A 102 6.08 -4.88 6.81
C GLY A 102 5.24 -3.90 5.98
N LYS A 103 3.90 -3.88 6.14
CA LYS A 103 3.04 -2.87 5.49
C LYS A 103 2.04 -2.28 6.46
N THR A 104 1.73 -1.00 6.28
CA THR A 104 0.69 -0.32 7.06
C THR A 104 0.00 0.73 6.20
N ILE A 105 -1.33 0.70 6.16
CA ILE A 105 -2.15 1.63 5.37
C ILE A 105 -2.83 2.60 6.33
N TYR A 106 -2.72 3.89 6.06
CA TYR A 106 -3.38 4.96 6.81
C TYR A 106 -4.35 5.71 5.92
N SER A 107 -5.53 6.05 6.45
CA SER A 107 -6.45 7.00 5.82
C SER A 107 -5.77 8.37 5.67
N ALA A 108 -5.93 9.03 4.53
CA ALA A 108 -5.35 10.34 4.26
C ALA A 108 -6.35 11.30 3.59
N GLU A 109 -6.05 12.60 3.64
CA GLU A 109 -6.80 13.65 2.94
C GLU A 109 -5.87 14.74 2.39
N TRP A 110 -6.29 15.35 1.28
CA TRP A 110 -5.57 16.48 0.68
C TRP A 110 -5.76 17.74 1.54
N LEU A 111 -4.71 18.55 1.72
CA LEU A 111 -4.79 19.78 2.51
C LEU A 111 -5.25 21.00 1.71
N LYS A 112 -5.18 20.94 0.38
CA LYS A 112 -5.61 22.01 -0.53
C LYS A 112 -6.44 21.42 -1.66
N ASP A 113 -7.53 22.11 -2.00
CA ASP A 113 -8.34 21.92 -3.20
C ASP A 113 -8.99 20.53 -3.30
N ASN A 114 -9.93 20.24 -2.40
CA ASN A 114 -10.62 18.94 -2.29
C ASN A 114 -11.71 18.73 -3.34
N ASN A 115 -12.17 19.78 -4.03
CA ASN A 115 -13.41 19.71 -4.82
C ASN A 115 -13.31 18.89 -6.11
N ASN A 116 -12.17 18.25 -6.41
CA ASN A 116 -12.05 17.35 -7.56
C ASN A 116 -10.89 16.34 -7.45
N ARG A 117 -10.39 16.07 -6.24
CA ARG A 117 -9.29 15.12 -6.04
C ARG A 117 -9.82 13.78 -5.53
N PRO A 118 -9.28 12.65 -6.00
CA PRO A 118 -9.70 11.33 -5.52
C PRO A 118 -9.35 11.16 -4.05
N GLU A 119 -10.10 10.32 -3.35
CA GLU A 119 -9.73 9.90 -2.00
C GLU A 119 -8.39 9.16 -2.01
N ILE A 120 -7.65 9.24 -0.90
CA ILE A 120 -6.26 8.79 -0.82
C ILE A 120 -5.94 8.05 0.48
N VAL A 121 -4.92 7.20 0.39
CA VAL A 121 -4.30 6.53 1.53
C VAL A 121 -2.79 6.69 1.49
N ILE A 122 -2.17 6.63 2.68
CA ILE A 122 -0.73 6.55 2.83
C ILE A 122 -0.37 5.09 3.11
N LEU A 123 0.33 4.47 2.18
CA LEU A 123 0.92 3.15 2.34
C LEU A 123 2.34 3.29 2.86
N LYS A 124 2.59 2.77 4.06
CA LYS A 124 3.93 2.58 4.64
C LYS A 124 4.43 1.19 4.29
N ILE A 125 5.65 1.11 3.77
CA ILE A 125 6.36 -0.14 3.50
C ILE A 125 7.67 -0.11 4.29
N ASP A 126 7.87 -1.12 5.14
CA ASP A 126 9.08 -1.28 5.92
C ASP A 126 10.07 -2.23 5.22
N GLY A 127 11.36 -1.91 5.26
CA GLY A 127 12.47 -2.71 4.74
C GLY A 127 13.48 -1.92 3.90
N ALA A 128 14.74 -2.37 3.94
CA ALA A 128 15.88 -1.76 3.23
C ALA A 128 15.74 -1.66 1.72
N ARG A 129 14.78 -2.39 1.15
CA ARG A 129 14.55 -2.49 -0.30
C ARG A 129 13.31 -1.72 -0.76
N ALA A 130 12.55 -1.15 0.16
CA ALA A 130 11.25 -0.57 -0.13
C ALA A 130 11.33 0.57 -1.17
N LYS A 131 12.39 1.41 -1.14
CA LYS A 131 12.62 2.46 -2.15
C LYS A 131 12.73 1.92 -3.58
N LYS A 132 13.38 0.78 -3.78
CA LYS A 132 13.56 0.18 -5.11
C LYS A 132 12.24 -0.40 -5.63
N GLU A 133 11.50 -1.07 -4.76
CA GLU A 133 10.20 -1.69 -5.05
C GLU A 133 9.13 -0.64 -5.35
N ALA A 134 9.11 0.46 -4.62
CA ALA A 134 8.18 1.56 -4.81
C ALA A 134 8.32 2.31 -6.15
N SER A 135 9.46 2.23 -6.81
CA SER A 135 9.61 2.84 -8.14
C SER A 135 8.69 2.20 -9.18
N PHE A 136 8.41 0.89 -9.07
CA PHE A 136 7.45 0.20 -9.93
C PHE A 136 6.01 0.66 -9.71
N TYR A 137 5.63 0.88 -8.45
CA TYR A 137 4.31 1.42 -8.11
C TYR A 137 4.04 2.74 -8.80
N VAL A 138 5.01 3.65 -8.82
CA VAL A 138 4.87 4.96 -9.47
C VAL A 138 4.92 4.84 -10.99
N ASN A 139 5.79 4.00 -11.54
CA ASN A 139 5.95 3.88 -12.99
C ASN A 139 4.74 3.20 -13.66
N LEU A 140 4.12 2.23 -13.00
CA LEU A 140 3.05 1.41 -13.57
C LEU A 140 1.63 1.91 -13.20
N SER A 141 1.52 2.89 -12.28
CA SER A 141 0.25 3.48 -11.82
C SER A 141 -0.60 4.19 -12.87
N ARG A 142 -0.08 4.35 -14.10
CA ARG A 142 -0.83 4.94 -15.22
C ARG A 142 -1.79 3.96 -15.88
N HIS A 143 -1.63 2.66 -15.64
CA HIS A 143 -2.56 1.67 -16.16
C HIS A 143 -3.90 1.74 -15.41
N PRO A 144 -5.06 1.74 -16.12
CA PRO A 144 -6.37 1.93 -15.49
C PRO A 144 -6.73 0.87 -14.45
N HIS A 145 -6.19 -0.34 -14.60
CA HIS A 145 -6.44 -1.50 -13.72
C HIS A 145 -5.26 -1.83 -12.78
N ILE A 146 -4.34 -0.89 -12.57
CA ILE A 146 -3.29 -0.98 -11.55
C ILE A 146 -3.52 0.15 -10.53
N ILE A 147 -3.39 -0.14 -9.24
CA ILE A 147 -3.60 0.85 -8.18
C ILE A 147 -2.74 2.10 -8.43
N ARG A 148 -3.39 3.25 -8.48
CA ARG A 148 -2.72 4.51 -8.76
C ARG A 148 -1.87 4.91 -7.56
N THR A 149 -0.57 4.86 -7.74
CA THR A 149 0.40 5.43 -6.81
C THR A 149 0.85 6.78 -7.33
N PHE A 150 0.51 7.83 -6.60
CA PHE A 150 0.85 9.21 -6.96
C PHE A 150 2.33 9.52 -6.75
N GLY A 151 2.96 8.88 -5.76
CA GLY A 151 4.40 8.91 -5.57
C GLY A 151 4.82 8.76 -4.12
N PHE A 152 6.08 9.10 -3.86
CA PHE A 152 6.69 9.04 -2.53
C PHE A 152 6.22 10.17 -1.65
N VAL A 153 6.09 9.85 -0.37
CA VAL A 153 5.70 10.77 0.68
C VAL A 153 6.78 10.80 1.75
N TYR A 154 7.10 11.99 2.25
CA TYR A 154 8.09 12.17 3.31
C TYR A 154 7.40 12.55 4.62
N ASP A 155 7.78 11.86 5.70
CA ASP A 155 7.37 12.26 7.06
C ASP A 155 8.34 13.33 7.57
N ARG A 156 7.89 14.59 7.59
CA ARG A 156 8.72 15.72 8.04
C ARG A 156 9.08 15.66 9.52
N ASN A 157 8.31 14.93 10.32
CA ASN A 157 8.52 14.81 11.76
C ASN A 157 9.42 13.61 12.13
N ASN A 158 9.74 12.77 11.15
CA ASN A 158 10.66 11.64 11.31
C ASN A 158 11.56 11.55 10.07
N PRO A 159 12.49 12.52 9.89
CA PRO A 159 13.36 12.58 8.71
C PRO A 159 14.32 11.38 8.62
N ASP A 160 14.67 10.79 9.76
CA ASP A 160 15.44 9.55 9.88
C ASP A 160 14.53 8.33 9.69
N GLN A 161 13.81 8.24 8.56
CA GLN A 161 13.00 7.07 8.20
C GLN A 161 13.91 5.84 8.08
N ASN A 162 14.12 5.19 9.22
CA ASN A 162 15.02 4.07 9.36
C ASN A 162 14.38 2.90 8.64
N ASN A 163 14.82 2.70 7.39
CA ASN A 163 14.44 1.56 6.57
C ASN A 163 12.97 1.50 6.11
N SER A 164 12.19 2.57 6.12
CA SER A 164 10.80 2.55 5.62
C SER A 164 10.56 3.62 4.55
N ILE A 165 9.52 3.45 3.75
CA ILE A 165 9.02 4.47 2.81
C ILE A 165 7.53 4.70 3.01
N LEU A 166 7.06 5.84 2.53
CA LEU A 166 5.64 6.13 2.41
C LEU A 166 5.29 6.39 0.95
N LEU A 167 4.16 5.84 0.52
CA LEU A 167 3.58 6.03 -0.80
C LEU A 167 2.18 6.63 -0.65
N LEU A 168 1.85 7.60 -1.51
CA LEU A 168 0.48 8.08 -1.64
C LEU A 168 -0.23 7.26 -2.73
N GLN A 169 -1.33 6.62 -2.38
CA GLN A 169 -2.16 5.86 -3.31
C GLN A 169 -3.59 6.39 -3.31
N GLU A 170 -4.30 6.13 -4.40
CA GLU A 170 -5.75 6.30 -4.41
C GLU A 170 -6.39 5.34 -3.40
N TYR A 171 -7.44 5.81 -2.74
CA TYR A 171 -8.26 4.97 -1.88
C TYR A 171 -9.22 4.17 -2.77
N ALA A 172 -9.30 2.85 -2.54
CA ALA A 172 -10.37 2.04 -3.08
C ALA A 172 -11.61 2.27 -2.20
N PRO A 173 -12.69 2.90 -2.71
CA PRO A 173 -13.89 3.19 -1.93
C PRO A 173 -14.62 1.93 -1.48
N GLU A 174 -14.51 0.87 -2.28
CA GLU A 174 -15.04 -0.44 -1.97
C GLU A 174 -13.94 -1.34 -1.37
N GLU A 175 -14.36 -2.46 -0.80
CA GLU A 175 -13.48 -3.51 -0.28
C GLU A 175 -12.76 -4.28 -1.42
N SER A 176 -11.93 -5.28 -1.07
CA SER A 176 -11.34 -6.13 -2.11
C SER A 176 -12.39 -7.06 -2.71
N LEU A 177 -12.07 -7.63 -3.86
CA LEU A 177 -12.90 -8.64 -4.50
C LEU A 177 -13.20 -9.82 -3.57
N TYR A 178 -12.27 -10.17 -2.68
CA TYR A 178 -12.49 -11.22 -1.69
C TYR A 178 -13.65 -10.87 -0.74
N GLU A 179 -13.64 -9.69 -0.13
CA GLU A 179 -14.71 -9.33 0.81
C GLU A 179 -16.05 -9.13 0.09
N LEU A 180 -16.06 -8.53 -1.10
CA LEU A 180 -17.28 -8.40 -1.91
C LEU A 180 -17.93 -9.79 -2.13
N LEU A 181 -17.14 -10.79 -2.49
CA LEU A 181 -17.65 -12.13 -2.76
C LEU A 181 -18.20 -12.82 -1.52
N GLN A 182 -17.55 -12.62 -0.37
CA GLN A 182 -17.95 -13.22 0.92
C GLN A 182 -19.22 -12.57 1.49
N ASN A 183 -19.35 -11.25 1.33
CA ASN A 183 -20.46 -10.49 1.91
C ASN A 183 -21.77 -10.62 1.11
N ARG A 184 -21.72 -11.22 -0.07
CA ARG A 184 -22.88 -11.37 -0.95
C ARG A 184 -23.63 -12.67 -0.75
N ARG A 185 -24.97 -12.59 -0.83
CA ARG A 185 -25.86 -13.76 -0.78
C ARG A 185 -25.76 -14.64 -2.03
N THR A 186 -25.57 -14.01 -3.19
CA THR A 186 -25.46 -14.66 -4.50
C THR A 186 -24.12 -14.32 -5.16
N ALA A 187 -23.58 -15.28 -5.92
CA ALA A 187 -22.40 -15.03 -6.74
C ALA A 187 -22.74 -14.00 -7.84
N PRO A 188 -21.80 -13.12 -8.23
CA PRO A 188 -21.97 -12.31 -9.42
C PRO A 188 -22.17 -13.19 -10.66
N ASP A 189 -22.91 -12.68 -11.64
CA ASP A 189 -23.11 -13.38 -12.91
C ASP A 189 -21.78 -13.65 -13.62
N GLU A 190 -21.72 -14.77 -14.35
CA GLU A 190 -20.54 -15.19 -15.12
C GLU A 190 -20.03 -14.06 -16.05
N LYS A 191 -20.96 -13.30 -16.65
CA LYS A 191 -20.66 -12.12 -17.48
C LYS A 191 -19.90 -11.03 -16.71
N ILE A 192 -20.29 -10.73 -15.48
CA ILE A 192 -19.65 -9.72 -14.62
C ILE A 192 -18.25 -10.21 -14.23
N LEU A 193 -18.13 -11.48 -13.85
CA LEU A 193 -16.84 -12.07 -13.49
C LEU A 193 -15.84 -12.02 -14.66
N ILE A 194 -16.28 -12.33 -15.88
CA ILE A 194 -15.41 -12.26 -17.06
C ILE A 194 -14.90 -10.83 -17.29
N GLN A 195 -15.76 -9.81 -17.16
CA GLN A 195 -15.32 -8.43 -17.29
C GLN A 195 -14.28 -8.05 -16.23
N ILE A 196 -14.47 -8.47 -14.98
CA ILE A 196 -13.49 -8.30 -13.91
C ILE A 196 -12.17 -9.01 -14.26
N PHE A 197 -12.22 -10.25 -14.74
CA PHE A 197 -11.03 -11.01 -15.13
C PHE A 197 -10.29 -10.35 -16.29
N LEU A 198 -10.99 -9.82 -17.28
CA LEU A 198 -10.38 -9.10 -18.41
C LEU A 198 -9.62 -7.85 -17.93
N GLN A 199 -10.18 -7.09 -16.99
CA GLN A 199 -9.49 -5.94 -16.37
C GLN A 199 -8.21 -6.35 -15.64
N ILE A 200 -8.27 -7.43 -14.84
CA ILE A 200 -7.11 -7.98 -14.13
C ILE A 200 -6.05 -8.45 -15.14
N ILE A 201 -6.45 -9.17 -16.18
CA ILE A 201 -5.54 -9.67 -17.21
C ILE A 201 -4.86 -8.53 -17.97
N GLU A 202 -5.57 -7.43 -18.26
CA GLU A 202 -4.95 -6.25 -18.88
C GLU A 202 -3.85 -5.66 -17.99
N ALA A 203 -4.10 -5.55 -16.68
CA ALA A 203 -3.08 -5.13 -15.73
C ALA A 203 -1.88 -6.09 -15.70
N MET A 204 -2.13 -7.40 -15.72
CA MET A 204 -1.08 -8.42 -15.72
C MET A 204 -0.27 -8.44 -17.02
N ILE A 205 -0.88 -8.15 -18.18
CA ILE A 205 -0.15 -7.92 -19.45
C ILE A 205 0.80 -6.72 -19.30
N CYS A 206 0.35 -5.64 -18.64
CA CYS A 206 1.17 -4.47 -18.38
C CYS A 206 2.38 -4.81 -17.48
N LEU A 207 2.15 -5.55 -16.38
CA LEU A 207 3.24 -6.01 -15.51
C LEU A 207 4.24 -6.88 -16.27
N ALA A 208 3.76 -7.91 -16.98
CA ALA A 208 4.60 -8.85 -17.73
C ALA A 208 5.45 -8.14 -18.80
N SER A 209 4.87 -7.17 -19.51
CA SER A 209 5.57 -6.37 -20.53
C SER A 209 6.65 -5.45 -19.94
N ASN A 210 6.57 -5.14 -18.64
CA ASN A 210 7.58 -4.39 -17.90
C ASN A 210 8.49 -5.32 -17.07
N HIS A 211 8.46 -6.63 -17.33
CA HIS A 211 9.22 -7.66 -16.61
C HIS A 211 8.96 -7.68 -15.09
N VAL A 212 7.75 -7.28 -14.69
CA VAL A 212 7.27 -7.37 -13.32
C VAL A 212 6.42 -8.62 -13.17
N VAL A 213 6.73 -9.43 -12.18
CA VAL A 213 5.93 -10.58 -11.75
C VAL A 213 5.23 -10.21 -10.43
N HIS A 214 3.94 -10.49 -10.33
CA HIS A 214 3.13 -10.13 -9.17
C HIS A 214 3.41 -11.03 -7.97
N ASN A 215 3.49 -12.35 -8.16
CA ASN A 215 3.84 -13.39 -7.16
C ASN A 215 2.83 -13.63 -6.02
N ASP A 216 1.76 -12.85 -5.96
CA ASP A 216 0.72 -12.96 -4.93
C ASP A 216 -0.66 -12.59 -5.50
N LEU A 217 -0.93 -13.00 -6.74
CA LEU A 217 -2.19 -12.70 -7.40
C LEU A 217 -3.33 -13.53 -6.79
N ALA A 218 -4.26 -12.85 -6.11
CA ALA A 218 -5.43 -13.44 -5.44
C ALA A 218 -6.56 -12.40 -5.32
N CYS A 219 -7.81 -12.82 -5.04
CA CYS A 219 -8.94 -11.88 -4.91
C CYS A 219 -8.71 -10.80 -3.84
N ARG A 220 -8.01 -11.11 -2.74
CA ARG A 220 -7.63 -10.14 -1.69
C ARG A 220 -6.76 -8.98 -2.19
N ASN A 221 -6.05 -9.17 -3.31
CA ASN A 221 -5.16 -8.18 -3.91
C ASN A 221 -5.78 -7.52 -5.16
N VAL A 222 -7.10 -7.68 -5.35
CA VAL A 222 -7.89 -6.99 -6.36
C VAL A 222 -8.84 -6.03 -5.64
N LEU A 223 -8.62 -4.73 -5.79
CA LEU A 223 -9.41 -3.69 -5.16
C LEU A 223 -10.53 -3.24 -6.09
N ILE A 224 -11.71 -2.98 -5.52
CA ILE A 224 -12.87 -2.51 -6.27
C ILE A 224 -12.96 -0.99 -6.15
N PHE A 225 -13.14 -0.32 -7.28
CA PHE A 225 -13.35 1.13 -7.37
C PHE A 225 -14.78 1.48 -7.70
N ARG A 226 -15.45 0.57 -8.42
CA ARG A 226 -16.86 0.67 -8.72
C ARG A 226 -17.42 -0.72 -8.97
N PHE A 227 -18.56 -0.98 -8.37
CA PHE A 227 -19.30 -2.21 -8.58
C PHE A 227 -20.81 -1.94 -8.63
N ASP A 228 -21.41 -2.25 -9.77
CA ASP A 228 -22.84 -2.20 -10.05
C ASP A 228 -23.19 -3.35 -10.98
N GLU A 229 -24.14 -4.18 -10.57
CA GLU A 229 -24.58 -5.33 -11.36
C GLU A 229 -25.49 -4.93 -12.51
N ASN A 230 -26.15 -3.78 -12.39
CA ASN A 230 -27.03 -3.25 -13.43
C ASN A 230 -26.23 -2.52 -14.52
N GLU A 231 -25.00 -2.13 -14.22
CA GLU A 231 -24.07 -1.50 -15.16
C GLU A 231 -22.70 -2.21 -15.17
N PRO A 232 -22.62 -3.50 -15.54
CA PRO A 232 -21.39 -4.29 -15.47
C PRO A 232 -20.19 -3.65 -16.17
N GLU A 233 -20.41 -3.09 -17.37
CA GLU A 233 -19.39 -2.44 -18.21
C GLU A 233 -18.68 -1.26 -17.56
N LYS A 234 -19.25 -0.82 -16.45
CA LYS A 234 -18.98 0.40 -15.73
C LYS A 234 -18.30 0.08 -14.38
N ASN A 235 -18.11 -1.22 -14.09
CA ASN A 235 -17.33 -1.74 -12.97
C ASN A 235 -15.83 -1.52 -13.19
N ILE A 236 -15.14 -1.20 -12.11
CA ILE A 236 -13.70 -0.91 -12.15
C ILE A 236 -13.03 -1.69 -11.04
N VAL A 237 -12.08 -2.54 -11.41
CA VAL A 237 -11.17 -3.21 -10.48
C VAL A 237 -9.72 -2.86 -10.79
N LYS A 238 -8.88 -2.88 -9.75
CA LYS A 238 -7.45 -2.61 -9.87
C LYS A 238 -6.64 -3.59 -9.04
N ILE A 239 -5.53 -4.08 -9.59
CA ILE A 239 -4.58 -4.89 -8.85
C ILE A 239 -3.71 -4.01 -7.93
N THR A 240 -3.37 -4.53 -6.76
CA THR A 240 -2.44 -3.91 -5.80
C THR A 240 -1.36 -4.91 -5.39
N ASP A 241 -0.41 -4.50 -4.55
CA ASP A 241 0.53 -5.43 -3.90
C ASP A 241 1.46 -6.23 -4.84
N PHE A 242 1.65 -5.78 -6.09
CA PHE A 242 2.58 -6.35 -7.05
C PHE A 242 4.05 -6.01 -6.74
N GLY A 243 4.98 -6.91 -7.11
CA GLY A 243 6.42 -6.63 -7.07
C GLY A 243 7.04 -6.50 -5.67
N LEU A 244 6.26 -6.73 -4.61
CA LEU A 244 6.73 -6.73 -3.21
C LEU A 244 7.32 -8.06 -2.75
N SER A 245 7.50 -9.03 -3.65
CA SER A 245 8.24 -10.24 -3.36
C SER A 245 9.07 -10.69 -4.56
N ARG A 246 10.38 -10.82 -4.37
CA ARG A 246 11.32 -11.65 -5.17
C ARG A 246 11.48 -11.27 -6.65
N HIS A 247 12.09 -10.13 -6.93
CA HIS A 247 12.59 -9.77 -8.27
C HIS A 247 13.79 -10.62 -8.75
N SER A 248 13.59 -11.52 -9.71
CA SER A 248 14.53 -12.54 -10.22
C SER A 248 15.99 -12.17 -10.61
N GLN A 249 16.43 -10.91 -10.60
CA GLN A 249 17.81 -10.54 -10.98
C GLN A 249 18.58 -9.72 -9.93
N LEU A 250 17.94 -9.37 -8.80
CA LEU A 250 18.55 -8.51 -7.77
C LEU A 250 18.85 -9.24 -6.46
N TYR A 251 18.54 -10.53 -6.38
CA TYR A 251 18.77 -11.38 -5.22
C TYR A 251 19.99 -12.24 -5.53
N SER A 252 21.19 -11.68 -5.34
CA SER A 252 22.33 -12.53 -5.03
C SER A 252 22.10 -13.05 -3.61
N MET A 253 21.99 -14.37 -3.47
CA MET A 253 21.92 -15.02 -2.16
C MET A 253 23.20 -14.73 -1.40
N THR A 254 23.13 -13.85 -0.39
CA THR A 254 24.08 -13.93 0.72
C THR A 254 23.52 -14.95 1.70
N SER A 255 24.16 -16.12 1.71
CA SER A 255 23.94 -17.18 2.69
C SER A 255 24.00 -16.59 4.10
N GLY A 256 22.89 -16.60 4.84
CA GLY A 256 22.85 -16.17 6.24
C GLY A 256 21.91 -15.02 6.60
N ALA A 257 21.14 -14.45 5.65
CA ALA A 257 20.11 -13.47 6.03
C ALA A 257 18.92 -14.16 6.73
N ALA A 258 18.54 -13.63 7.90
CA ALA A 258 17.37 -14.09 8.66
C ALA A 258 16.09 -14.11 7.79
N ARG A 259 15.17 -15.04 8.08
CA ARG A 259 13.86 -15.15 7.41
C ARG A 259 13.10 -13.82 7.51
N THR A 260 13.06 -13.04 6.45
CA THR A 260 12.19 -11.86 6.33
C THR A 260 10.84 -12.25 5.71
N THR A 261 9.82 -11.42 5.90
CA THR A 261 8.47 -11.56 5.31
C THR A 261 8.44 -11.79 3.80
N LEU A 262 9.47 -11.31 3.10
CA LEU A 262 9.72 -11.50 1.66
C LEU A 262 9.97 -12.97 1.26
N ASN A 263 10.10 -13.86 2.25
CA ASN A 263 10.27 -15.30 2.03
C ASN A 263 8.95 -16.10 2.12
N ILE A 264 7.80 -15.48 2.40
CA ILE A 264 6.53 -16.21 2.51
C ILE A 264 5.95 -16.42 1.11
N VAL A 265 5.80 -17.69 0.71
CA VAL A 265 5.15 -18.07 -0.55
C VAL A 265 3.66 -18.29 -0.23
N PRO A 266 2.72 -17.72 -1.02
CA PRO A 266 1.30 -18.03 -0.88
C PRO A 266 1.04 -19.44 -1.42
N VAL A 267 1.36 -20.46 -0.62
CA VAL A 267 1.43 -21.88 -1.03
C VAL A 267 0.23 -22.33 -1.87
N ARG A 268 -0.97 -21.96 -1.42
CA ARG A 268 -2.25 -22.38 -2.02
C ARG A 268 -2.58 -21.71 -3.36
N TYR A 269 -1.84 -20.67 -3.72
CA TYR A 269 -1.96 -19.95 -5.00
C TYR A 269 -0.78 -20.22 -5.93
N ALA A 270 0.33 -20.71 -5.38
CA ALA A 270 1.60 -20.82 -6.09
C ALA A 270 1.63 -22.00 -7.08
N ALA A 271 2.31 -21.77 -8.20
CA ALA A 271 2.53 -22.77 -9.23
C ALA A 271 3.48 -23.90 -8.78
N PRO A 272 3.38 -25.12 -9.35
CA PRO A 272 4.23 -26.26 -9.00
C PRO A 272 5.73 -25.95 -9.00
N GLU A 273 6.24 -25.25 -10.02
CA GLU A 273 7.65 -24.87 -10.13
C GLU A 273 8.09 -23.98 -8.97
N VAL A 274 7.25 -23.02 -8.56
CA VAL A 274 7.51 -22.12 -7.43
C VAL A 274 7.62 -22.91 -6.12
N LEU A 275 6.83 -23.97 -5.97
CA LEU A 275 6.82 -24.86 -4.79
C LEU A 275 7.93 -25.93 -4.80
N LEU A 276 8.63 -26.12 -5.93
CA LEU A 276 9.73 -27.07 -6.08
C LEU A 276 11.10 -26.44 -5.78
N SER A 277 11.20 -25.11 -5.83
CA SER A 277 12.50 -24.44 -5.82
C SER A 277 13.06 -24.18 -4.41
N ASN A 278 14.36 -24.46 -4.26
CA ASN A 278 15.17 -23.99 -3.12
C ASN A 278 15.80 -22.60 -3.39
N THR A 279 15.70 -22.07 -4.61
CA THR A 279 16.26 -20.78 -5.03
C THR A 279 15.16 -19.87 -5.60
N ALA A 280 14.98 -18.72 -4.96
CA ALA A 280 13.80 -17.87 -5.15
C ALA A 280 13.74 -17.10 -6.47
N SER A 281 14.84 -16.94 -7.22
CA SER A 281 14.91 -15.95 -8.29
C SER A 281 14.55 -16.48 -9.67
N GLU A 282 14.94 -17.69 -10.06
CA GLU A 282 14.81 -18.14 -11.46
C GLU A 282 13.44 -18.72 -11.83
N VAL A 283 12.51 -18.78 -10.88
CA VAL A 283 11.29 -19.61 -11.00
C VAL A 283 10.00 -18.79 -11.12
N TYR A 284 10.02 -17.53 -10.68
CA TYR A 284 8.89 -16.63 -10.86
C TYR A 284 8.92 -16.01 -12.25
N THR A 285 7.83 -16.19 -12.99
CA THR A 285 7.66 -15.75 -14.37
C THR A 285 6.22 -15.32 -14.61
N GLU A 286 5.94 -14.74 -15.77
CA GLU A 286 4.56 -14.54 -16.23
C GLU A 286 3.72 -15.83 -16.09
N LYS A 287 4.32 -17.01 -16.35
CA LYS A 287 3.60 -18.29 -16.30
C LYS A 287 3.25 -18.74 -14.88
N SER A 288 4.01 -18.35 -13.86
CA SER A 288 3.64 -18.61 -12.46
C SER A 288 2.49 -17.70 -12.01
N ASP A 289 2.45 -16.46 -12.50
CA ASP A 289 1.31 -15.57 -12.29
C ASP A 289 0.06 -16.04 -13.05
N VAL A 290 0.20 -16.60 -14.25
CA VAL A 290 -0.93 -17.21 -14.99
C VAL A 290 -1.56 -18.36 -14.19
N TYR A 291 -0.76 -19.19 -13.53
CA TYR A 291 -1.28 -20.23 -12.63
C TYR A 291 -2.09 -19.61 -11.47
N SER A 292 -1.52 -18.58 -10.83
CA SER A 292 -2.16 -17.84 -9.73
C SER A 292 -3.46 -17.18 -10.19
N MET A 293 -3.51 -16.67 -11.43
CA MET A 293 -4.72 -16.12 -12.05
C MET A 293 -5.82 -17.20 -12.16
N GLY A 294 -5.47 -18.44 -12.50
CA GLY A 294 -6.43 -19.55 -12.47
C GLY A 294 -7.01 -19.80 -11.09
N VAL A 295 -6.17 -19.77 -10.05
CA VAL A 295 -6.62 -19.91 -8.66
C VAL A 295 -7.53 -18.74 -8.25
N LEU A 296 -7.19 -17.51 -8.65
CA LEU A 296 -8.04 -16.32 -8.46
C LEU A 296 -9.39 -16.47 -9.15
N MET A 297 -9.43 -16.94 -10.40
CA MET A 297 -10.69 -17.19 -11.11
C MET A 297 -11.53 -18.24 -10.35
N TRP A 298 -10.92 -19.32 -9.90
CA TRP A 298 -11.59 -20.34 -9.09
C TRP A 298 -12.14 -19.77 -7.77
N GLU A 299 -11.34 -18.96 -7.06
CA GLU A 299 -11.72 -18.28 -5.82
C GLU A 299 -12.95 -17.39 -6.05
N ALA A 300 -12.96 -16.65 -7.17
CA ALA A 300 -14.09 -15.82 -7.55
C ALA A 300 -15.37 -16.62 -7.82
N TYR A 301 -15.30 -17.70 -8.61
CA TYR A 301 -16.45 -18.58 -8.84
C TYR A 301 -16.93 -19.25 -7.56
N SER A 302 -16.01 -19.61 -6.67
CA SER A 302 -16.29 -20.25 -5.39
C SER A 302 -16.68 -19.26 -4.29
N ARG A 303 -17.01 -18.02 -4.64
CA ARG A 303 -17.48 -16.97 -3.73
C ARG A 303 -16.49 -16.65 -2.60
N GLY A 304 -15.20 -16.56 -2.93
CA GLY A 304 -14.15 -16.30 -1.95
C GLY A 304 -13.83 -17.51 -1.06
N SER A 305 -14.21 -18.73 -1.46
CA SER A 305 -13.77 -19.94 -0.76
C SER A 305 -12.25 -20.01 -0.75
N PHE A 306 -11.69 -20.43 0.39
CA PHE A 306 -10.25 -20.58 0.54
C PHE A 306 -9.75 -21.76 -0.33
N PRO A 307 -8.73 -21.57 -1.19
CA PRO A 307 -8.24 -22.65 -2.04
C PRO A 307 -7.70 -23.83 -1.22
N TRP A 308 -8.06 -25.05 -1.64
CA TRP A 308 -7.69 -26.30 -0.96
C TRP A 308 -8.18 -26.37 0.50
N ALA A 309 -9.32 -25.75 0.83
CA ALA A 309 -9.87 -25.72 2.20
C ALA A 309 -10.10 -27.11 2.82
N ASN A 310 -10.20 -28.16 2.01
CA ASN A 310 -10.31 -29.55 2.47
C ASN A 310 -8.97 -30.17 2.91
N ILE A 311 -7.86 -29.46 2.73
CA ILE A 311 -6.51 -29.88 3.11
C ILE A 311 -5.99 -28.91 4.18
N GLU A 312 -5.79 -29.40 5.39
CA GLU A 312 -5.36 -28.58 6.54
C GLU A 312 -3.87 -28.19 6.44
N ASP A 313 -2.98 -29.12 6.12
CA ASP A 313 -1.53 -28.88 6.05
C ASP A 313 -1.10 -28.36 4.66
N ASP A 314 -0.37 -27.25 4.64
CA ASP A 314 0.21 -26.67 3.42
C ASP A 314 1.21 -27.62 2.73
N ASN A 315 1.89 -28.51 3.46
CA ASN A 315 2.74 -29.53 2.84
C ASN A 315 1.92 -30.51 2.00
N ASP A 316 0.68 -30.79 2.38
CA ASP A 316 -0.20 -31.70 1.66
C ASP A 316 -0.76 -31.03 0.42
N VAL A 317 -1.03 -29.72 0.50
CA VAL A 317 -1.33 -28.89 -0.67
C VAL A 317 -0.15 -28.90 -1.65
N ILE A 318 1.08 -28.73 -1.15
CA ILE A 318 2.29 -28.79 -1.98
C ILE A 318 2.39 -30.15 -2.69
N ARG A 319 2.12 -31.25 -2.00
CA ARG A 319 2.12 -32.60 -2.59
C ARG A 319 1.05 -32.74 -3.67
N ALA A 320 -0.19 -32.29 -3.38
CA ALA A 320 -1.30 -32.35 -4.33
C ALA A 320 -1.00 -31.56 -5.62
N VAL A 321 -0.57 -30.31 -5.48
CA VAL A 321 -0.21 -29.44 -6.61
C VAL A 321 0.93 -30.04 -7.44
N LYS A 322 1.95 -30.63 -6.79
CA LYS A 322 3.06 -31.30 -7.49
C LYS A 322 2.62 -32.55 -8.25
N ASN A 323 1.61 -33.26 -7.78
CA ASN A 323 1.04 -34.43 -8.44
C ASN A 323 0.12 -34.06 -9.61
N GLY A 324 -0.19 -32.77 -9.80
CA GLY A 324 -1.12 -32.30 -10.82
C GLY A 324 -2.58 -32.38 -10.40
N ASP A 325 -2.85 -32.53 -9.11
CA ASP A 325 -4.21 -32.45 -8.58
C ASP A 325 -4.77 -31.05 -8.84
N LEU A 326 -6.07 -30.97 -9.12
CA LEU A 326 -6.77 -29.72 -9.41
C LEU A 326 -7.80 -29.41 -8.33
N LEU A 327 -8.07 -28.13 -8.12
CA LEU A 327 -9.23 -27.69 -7.35
C LEU A 327 -10.52 -28.21 -8.01
N PRO A 328 -11.58 -28.48 -7.23
CA PRO A 328 -12.84 -28.98 -7.77
C PRO A 328 -13.56 -27.88 -8.59
N LYS A 329 -14.22 -28.26 -9.69
CA LYS A 329 -15.02 -27.33 -10.50
C LYS A 329 -16.16 -26.71 -9.66
N PRO A 330 -16.27 -25.37 -9.56
CA PRO A 330 -17.39 -24.71 -8.89
C PRO A 330 -18.71 -24.97 -9.64
N SER A 331 -19.82 -25.13 -8.91
CA SER A 331 -21.12 -25.49 -9.50
C SER A 331 -21.70 -24.44 -10.45
N ASN A 332 -21.37 -23.16 -10.23
CA ASN A 332 -21.78 -22.02 -11.03
C ASN A 332 -20.82 -21.70 -12.19
N CYS A 333 -19.73 -22.45 -12.36
CA CYS A 333 -18.78 -22.24 -13.45
C CYS A 333 -19.18 -23.09 -14.66
N SER A 334 -19.42 -22.48 -15.82
CA SER A 334 -19.77 -23.25 -17.03
C SER A 334 -18.59 -24.09 -17.53
N GLN A 335 -18.86 -25.13 -18.33
CA GLN A 335 -17.81 -26.05 -18.80
C GLN A 335 -16.76 -25.37 -19.72
N PRO A 336 -17.14 -24.45 -20.63
CA PRO A 336 -16.17 -23.70 -21.41
C PRO A 336 -15.21 -22.88 -20.54
N PHE A 337 -15.71 -22.15 -19.53
CA PHE A 337 -14.83 -21.39 -18.63
C PHE A 337 -13.97 -22.28 -17.74
N TRP A 338 -14.53 -23.36 -17.23
CA TRP A 338 -13.74 -24.33 -16.47
C TRP A 338 -12.55 -24.85 -17.27
N SER A 339 -12.76 -25.13 -18.57
CA SER A 339 -11.70 -25.59 -19.47
C SER A 339 -10.60 -24.53 -19.65
N ILE A 340 -10.95 -23.23 -19.59
CA ILE A 340 -9.96 -22.13 -19.62
C ILE A 340 -9.20 -22.06 -18.30
N ILE A 341 -9.88 -22.13 -17.16
CA ILE A 341 -9.26 -22.10 -15.83
C ILE A 341 -8.25 -23.25 -15.71
N THR A 342 -8.65 -24.49 -16.04
CA THR A 342 -7.76 -25.65 -15.92
C THR A 342 -6.56 -25.61 -16.87
N LYS A 343 -6.65 -24.90 -18.02
CA LYS A 343 -5.48 -24.67 -18.89
C LYS A 343 -4.38 -23.85 -18.21
N THR A 344 -4.74 -22.95 -17.30
CA THR A 344 -3.76 -22.16 -16.53
C THR A 344 -3.01 -23.01 -15.50
N TRP A 345 -3.54 -24.18 -15.13
CA TRP A 345 -2.97 -25.07 -14.12
C TRP A 345 -2.12 -26.21 -14.69
N SER A 346 -1.67 -26.12 -15.95
CA SER A 346 -0.74 -27.10 -16.49
C SER A 346 0.53 -27.16 -15.64
N THR A 347 0.98 -28.38 -15.30
CA THR A 347 2.21 -28.57 -14.50
C THR A 347 3.43 -27.98 -15.19
N SER A 348 3.52 -28.08 -16.52
CA SER A 348 4.56 -27.42 -17.30
C SER A 348 4.21 -25.95 -17.56
N PRO A 349 5.05 -24.98 -17.16
CA PRO A 349 4.79 -23.55 -17.42
C PRO A 349 4.63 -23.22 -18.90
N SER A 350 5.35 -23.93 -19.78
CA SER A 350 5.29 -23.73 -21.25
C SER A 350 3.91 -24.06 -21.84
N ASN A 351 3.14 -24.91 -21.19
CA ASN A 351 1.83 -25.37 -21.65
C ASN A 351 0.69 -24.49 -21.13
N ARG A 352 0.98 -23.56 -20.21
CA ARG A 352 0.02 -22.54 -19.77
C ARG A 352 -0.06 -21.46 -20.84
N PRO A 353 -1.22 -20.80 -21.04
CA PRO A 353 -1.30 -19.63 -21.89
C PRO A 353 -0.45 -18.47 -21.34
N THR A 354 -0.09 -17.51 -22.16
CA THR A 354 0.33 -16.16 -21.72
C THR A 354 -0.90 -15.37 -21.28
N PHE A 355 -0.72 -14.24 -20.60
CA PHE A 355 -1.87 -13.38 -20.28
C PHE A 355 -2.57 -12.85 -21.54
N ARG A 356 -1.82 -12.63 -22.63
CA ARG A 356 -2.41 -12.22 -23.92
C ARG A 356 -3.29 -13.31 -24.52
N GLU A 357 -2.81 -14.55 -24.53
CA GLU A 357 -3.61 -15.70 -24.99
C GLU A 357 -4.82 -15.95 -24.09
N LEU A 358 -4.65 -15.83 -22.77
CA LEU A 358 -5.76 -15.96 -21.81
C LEU A 358 -6.83 -14.88 -22.04
N LYS A 359 -6.43 -13.64 -22.34
CA LYS A 359 -7.36 -12.57 -22.74
C LYS A 359 -8.17 -12.96 -23.97
N HIS A 360 -7.52 -13.48 -25.01
CA HIS A 360 -8.18 -13.93 -26.23
C HIS A 360 -9.19 -15.05 -25.93
N LEU A 361 -8.80 -16.06 -25.17
CA LEU A 361 -9.67 -17.17 -24.79
C LEU A 361 -10.93 -16.69 -24.05
N LEU A 362 -10.79 -15.78 -23.08
CA LEU A 362 -11.95 -15.25 -22.34
C LEU A 362 -12.83 -14.34 -23.20
N THR A 363 -12.23 -13.53 -24.06
CA THR A 363 -12.94 -12.62 -24.96
C THR A 363 -13.79 -13.41 -25.95
N GLU A 364 -13.25 -14.48 -26.54
CA GLU A 364 -13.99 -15.37 -27.44
C GLU A 364 -15.19 -16.01 -26.73
N GLN A 365 -15.04 -16.44 -25.47
CA GLN A 365 -16.16 -16.97 -24.70
C GLN A 365 -17.20 -15.91 -24.36
N TYR A 366 -16.76 -14.69 -24.03
CA TYR A 366 -17.63 -13.57 -23.68
C TYR A 366 -18.53 -13.14 -24.86
N TYR A 367 -17.98 -13.10 -26.07
CA TYR A 367 -18.69 -12.67 -27.29
C TYR A 367 -19.27 -13.83 -28.11
N HIS A 368 -19.21 -15.08 -27.61
CA HIS A 368 -19.70 -16.22 -28.38
C HIS A 368 -21.22 -16.08 -28.64
N PRO A 369 -21.68 -16.16 -29.91
CA PRO A 369 -23.06 -15.86 -30.28
C PRO A 369 -24.11 -16.80 -29.67
N GLY A 370 -23.70 -17.96 -29.13
CA GLY A 370 -24.58 -18.89 -28.42
C GLY A 370 -25.16 -18.38 -27.08
N HIS A 371 -24.63 -17.29 -26.52
CA HIS A 371 -25.19 -16.67 -25.29
C HIS A 371 -26.41 -15.77 -25.55
N PHE A 372 -26.66 -15.35 -26.80
CA PHE A 372 -27.85 -14.56 -27.14
C PHE A 372 -29.13 -15.40 -27.29
N LEU A 373 -29.03 -16.74 -27.27
CA LEU A 373 -30.16 -17.65 -27.48
C LEU A 373 -30.87 -18.10 -26.19
N TYR A 374 -30.44 -17.62 -25.01
CA TYR A 374 -31.10 -17.91 -23.72
C TYR A 374 -31.75 -16.68 -23.07
N LEU A 375 -31.87 -15.57 -23.81
CA LEU A 375 -32.52 -14.33 -23.35
C LEU A 375 -33.62 -13.85 -24.32
N SER A 376 -34.36 -14.79 -24.93
CA SER A 376 -35.63 -14.51 -25.61
C SER A 376 -36.80 -15.08 -24.83
#